data_AF-A0A9X6UJX4-F1
#
_entry.id   AF-A0A9X6UJX4-F1
#
_cell.length_a   1.000
_cell.length_b   1.000
_cell.length_c   1.000
_cell.angle_alpha   90.00
_cell.angle_beta   90.00
_cell.angle_gamma   90.00
#
_symmetry.space_group_name_H-M   'P 1'
#
loop_
_entity.id
_entity.type
_entity.pdbx_description
1 polymer ?
#
loop_
_entity_poly.entity_id
_entity_poly.type
_entity_poly.pdbx_seq_one_letter_code
_entity_poly.pdbx_strand_id
1 'polypeptide(L)'
;MADMDFLLKGTIALFLILITSRACGALALKIKQPRVVGEMVAGILLGPSLFGLLFGDLQQSIFTPQVNSVLSFLSNLGLAFYMFTVGMELDYKLFSKDNVKKAGFLAMSGIITPFVLAVITAASLYHQLSLKSVPITTFALFMAGALSLTAFPMLARILQERKLTKTKLGSLTIIAASIDDVSAWILLALINALAQSNSLIGGLKTAMFGVLFAMICLLVIRPILNKYITTLENKGEITEGTLALVIMLILGATWYTDYVGIYSVFGGFILGLAMPRTPLFQKYISDNLINITVVFLVPIFFTNSGLKTDFSNILNIKLMIPCILILLASFLGKYGGATIAMKKMGFSWRESSAIGGLMNARGLMLLIFINLGISYNLISPELFSILVLMAVISTAAAMPIYNASLPNYYEAKIKKDALVSSKAS
;
A
#
# COMPACT_ATOMS: atom_id res chain seq x y z
N MET A 1 27.88 -14.33 -22.71
CA MET A 1 28.46 -14.07 -21.36
C MET A 1 27.65 -13.03 -20.58
N ALA A 2 27.31 -11.87 -21.15
CA ALA A 2 26.54 -10.83 -20.45
C ALA A 2 25.15 -11.31 -19.94
N ASP A 3 24.38 -12.05 -20.75
CA ASP A 3 23.07 -12.56 -20.31
C ASP A 3 23.16 -13.61 -19.20
N MET A 4 24.22 -14.41 -19.20
CA MET A 4 24.47 -15.41 -18.16
C MET A 4 24.87 -14.76 -16.84
N ASP A 5 25.69 -13.71 -16.88
CA ASP A 5 26.07 -12.92 -15.70
C ASP A 5 24.84 -12.19 -15.12
N PHE A 6 23.97 -11.66 -15.98
CA PHE A 6 22.70 -11.07 -15.56
C PHE A 6 21.78 -12.10 -14.87
N LEU A 7 21.61 -13.29 -15.44
CA LEU A 7 20.76 -14.33 -14.85
C LEU A 7 21.32 -14.82 -13.51
N LEU A 8 22.64 -14.96 -13.39
CA LEU A 8 23.31 -15.33 -12.15
C LEU A 8 23.10 -14.27 -11.05
N LYS A 9 23.29 -12.98 -11.39
CA LYS A 9 23.07 -11.86 -10.46
C LYS A 9 21.58 -11.69 -10.09
N GLY A 10 20.68 -11.86 -11.06
CA GLY A 10 19.24 -11.78 -10.81
C GLY A 10 18.74 -12.90 -9.90
N THR A 11 19.17 -14.13 -10.15
CA THR A 11 18.76 -15.29 -9.33
C THR A 11 19.33 -15.23 -7.92
N ILE A 12 20.60 -14.82 -7.75
CA ILE A 12 21.18 -14.67 -6.41
C ILE A 12 20.51 -13.51 -5.65
N ALA A 13 20.18 -12.40 -6.32
CA ALA A 13 19.43 -11.30 -5.70
C ALA A 13 18.04 -11.77 -5.22
N LEU A 14 17.30 -12.51 -6.04
CA LEU A 14 16.00 -13.09 -5.65
C LEU A 14 16.15 -14.07 -4.48
N PHE A 15 17.17 -14.92 -4.50
CA PHE A 15 17.47 -15.86 -3.41
C PHE A 15 17.73 -15.12 -2.09
N LEU A 16 18.59 -14.10 -2.11
CA LEU A 16 18.89 -13.27 -0.93
C LEU A 16 17.64 -12.54 -0.43
N ILE A 17 16.86 -11.95 -1.33
CA ILE A 17 15.58 -11.30 -0.99
C ILE A 17 14.66 -12.28 -0.27
N LEU A 18 14.46 -13.49 -0.80
CA LEU A 18 13.53 -14.46 -0.22
C LEU A 18 14.01 -15.02 1.12
N ILE A 19 15.30 -15.31 1.28
CA ILE A 19 15.85 -15.80 2.54
C ILE A 19 15.78 -14.72 3.62
N THR A 20 16.27 -13.51 3.32
CA THR A 20 16.31 -12.43 4.31
C THR A 20 14.89 -11.99 4.68
N SER A 21 13.98 -11.88 3.71
CA SER A 21 12.57 -11.54 3.98
C SER A 21 11.86 -12.62 4.81
N ARG A 22 12.13 -13.91 4.58
CA ARG A 22 11.61 -15.00 5.42
C ARG A 22 12.17 -14.96 6.83
N ALA A 23 13.47 -14.75 6.98
CA ALA A 23 14.13 -14.68 8.29
C ALA A 23 13.62 -13.48 9.09
N CYS A 24 13.65 -12.28 8.52
CA CYS A 24 13.15 -11.06 9.15
C CYS A 24 11.64 -11.14 9.40
N GLY A 25 10.86 -11.71 8.48
CA GLY A 25 9.42 -11.95 8.66
C GLY A 25 9.12 -12.89 9.83
N ALA A 26 9.89 -13.97 9.99
CA ALA A 26 9.75 -14.87 11.13
C ALA A 26 10.13 -14.20 12.46
N LEU A 27 11.18 -13.37 12.46
CA LEU A 27 11.57 -12.56 13.62
C LEU A 27 10.49 -11.53 13.98
N ALA A 28 9.92 -10.85 12.98
CA ALA A 28 8.82 -9.91 13.16
C ALA A 28 7.62 -10.56 13.86
N LEU A 29 7.23 -11.77 13.43
CA LEU A 29 6.16 -12.52 14.08
C LEU A 29 6.47 -12.86 15.55
N LYS A 30 7.73 -13.19 15.88
CA LYS A 30 8.14 -13.44 17.28
C LYS A 30 7.97 -12.22 18.17
N ILE A 31 8.17 -11.01 17.64
CA ILE A 31 7.97 -9.74 18.36
C ILE A 31 6.54 -9.16 18.17
N LYS A 32 5.57 -9.98 17.72
CA LYS A 32 4.16 -9.60 17.49
C LYS A 32 3.94 -8.54 16.40
N GLN A 33 4.92 -8.36 15.51
CA GLN A 33 4.81 -7.53 14.32
C GLN A 33 4.27 -8.34 13.12
N PRO A 34 3.59 -7.71 12.15
CA PRO A 34 3.18 -8.36 10.91
C PRO A 34 4.39 -8.82 10.12
N ARG A 35 4.21 -9.87 9.31
CA ARG A 35 5.32 -10.41 8.52
C ARG A 35 5.89 -9.38 7.55
N VAL A 36 5.00 -8.59 6.93
CA VAL A 36 5.35 -7.48 6.03
C VAL A 36 6.39 -6.53 6.59
N VAL A 37 6.31 -6.19 7.89
CA VAL A 37 7.28 -5.27 8.50
C VAL A 37 8.67 -5.88 8.46
N GLY A 38 8.78 -7.18 8.74
CA GLY A 38 10.03 -7.92 8.58
C GLY A 38 10.52 -7.96 7.13
N GLU A 39 9.63 -8.11 6.16
CA GLU A 39 9.98 -8.11 4.72
C GLU A 39 10.49 -6.73 4.26
N MET A 40 9.94 -5.63 4.77
CA MET A 40 10.46 -4.28 4.52
C MET A 40 11.82 -4.06 5.18
N VAL A 41 11.98 -4.49 6.44
CA VAL A 41 13.25 -4.42 7.15
C VAL A 41 14.32 -5.23 6.41
N ALA A 42 13.99 -6.40 5.87
CA ALA A 42 14.90 -7.17 5.02
C ALA A 42 15.42 -6.35 3.84
N GLY A 43 14.57 -5.53 3.22
CA GLY A 43 14.98 -4.61 2.15
C GLY A 43 15.97 -3.55 2.62
N ILE A 44 15.73 -2.95 3.79
CA ILE A 44 16.65 -1.98 4.39
C ILE A 44 17.99 -2.63 4.71
N LEU A 45 17.99 -3.87 5.23
CA LEU A 45 19.20 -4.62 5.56
C LEU A 45 20.03 -4.96 4.31
N LEU A 46 19.37 -5.37 3.22
CA LEU A 46 20.01 -5.68 1.94
C LEU A 46 20.38 -4.42 1.13
N GLY A 47 19.84 -3.26 1.53
CA GLY A 47 20.04 -1.98 0.86
C GLY A 47 21.36 -1.31 1.24
N PRO A 48 21.54 -0.03 0.82
CA PRO A 48 22.74 0.73 1.13
C PRO A 48 22.94 0.91 2.64
N SER A 49 21.85 0.97 3.40
CA SER A 49 21.83 1.27 4.84
C SER A 49 22.51 0.22 5.75
N LEU A 50 22.78 -1.00 5.28
CA LEU A 50 23.57 -1.97 6.06
C LEU A 50 24.48 -2.81 5.17
N PHE A 51 23.91 -3.56 4.21
CA PHE A 51 24.72 -4.40 3.33
C PHE A 51 25.65 -3.55 2.46
N GLY A 52 25.18 -2.40 1.97
CA GLY A 52 26.03 -1.44 1.28
C GLY A 52 27.09 -0.77 2.17
N LEU A 53 26.80 -0.55 3.45
CA LEU A 53 27.79 0.00 4.41
C LEU A 53 28.89 -1.02 4.77
N LEU A 54 28.52 -2.29 4.98
CA LEU A 54 29.47 -3.33 5.37
C LEU A 54 30.22 -3.93 4.18
N PHE A 55 29.54 -4.08 3.04
CA PHE A 55 30.03 -4.79 1.85
C PHE A 55 29.57 -4.10 0.55
N GLY A 56 29.87 -2.81 0.41
CA GLY A 56 29.44 -1.98 -0.72
C GLY A 56 29.71 -2.58 -2.10
N ASP A 57 30.92 -3.09 -2.33
CA ASP A 57 31.30 -3.68 -3.62
C ASP A 57 30.47 -4.94 -3.95
N LEU A 58 30.22 -5.80 -2.95
CA LEU A 58 29.39 -6.98 -3.12
C LEU A 58 27.93 -6.60 -3.36
N GLN A 59 27.41 -5.62 -2.62
CA GLN A 59 26.04 -5.13 -2.79
C GLN A 59 25.83 -4.57 -4.19
N GLN A 60 26.75 -3.72 -4.68
CA GLN A 60 26.65 -3.13 -6.02
C GLN A 60 26.88 -4.16 -7.13
N SER A 61 27.70 -5.18 -6.89
CA SER A 61 27.92 -6.26 -7.86
C SER A 61 26.68 -7.16 -8.05
N ILE A 62 25.88 -7.35 -7.00
CA ILE A 62 24.66 -8.17 -7.02
C ILE A 62 23.45 -7.34 -7.47
N PHE A 63 23.22 -6.18 -6.84
CA PHE A 63 22.07 -5.30 -7.10
C PHE A 63 22.41 -4.24 -8.15
N THR A 64 22.78 -4.70 -9.35
CA THR A 64 23.08 -3.81 -10.48
C THR A 64 21.82 -3.05 -10.94
N PRO A 65 21.97 -1.93 -11.69
CA PRO A 65 20.82 -1.18 -12.23
C PRO A 65 19.86 -2.04 -13.06
N GLN A 66 20.39 -3.02 -13.81
CA GLN A 66 19.60 -3.96 -14.61
C GLN A 66 18.79 -4.91 -13.71
N VAL A 67 19.43 -5.49 -12.67
CA VAL A 67 18.73 -6.35 -11.69
C VAL A 67 17.66 -5.56 -10.96
N ASN A 68 17.96 -4.35 -10.52
CA ASN A 68 16.99 -3.48 -9.83
C ASN A 68 15.78 -3.10 -10.71
N SER A 69 15.98 -2.99 -12.02
CA SER A 69 14.89 -2.75 -12.97
C SER A 69 13.96 -3.96 -13.06
N VAL A 70 14.51 -5.18 -13.15
CA VAL A 70 13.71 -6.42 -13.15
C VAL A 70 13.03 -6.65 -11.80
N LEU A 71 13.71 -6.39 -10.69
CA LEU A 71 13.12 -6.44 -9.34
C LEU A 71 11.97 -5.43 -9.21
N SER A 72 12.12 -4.23 -9.76
CA SER A 72 11.05 -3.22 -9.76
C SER A 72 9.85 -3.65 -10.62
N PHE A 73 10.09 -4.28 -11.78
CA PHE A 73 9.03 -4.84 -12.60
C PHE A 73 8.28 -5.98 -11.89
N LEU A 74 9.01 -6.95 -11.34
CA LEU A 74 8.44 -8.07 -10.57
C LEU A 74 7.72 -7.59 -9.30
N SER A 75 8.25 -6.56 -8.63
CA SER A 75 7.65 -5.88 -7.48
C SER A 75 6.29 -5.27 -7.86
N ASN A 76 6.21 -4.52 -8.95
CA ASN A 76 4.95 -3.91 -9.42
C ASN A 76 3.92 -4.97 -9.85
N LEU A 77 4.33 -6.01 -10.57
CA LEU A 77 3.45 -7.14 -10.90
C LEU A 77 2.99 -7.85 -9.63
N GLY A 78 3.90 -8.12 -8.71
CA GLY A 78 3.59 -8.75 -7.43
C GLY A 78 2.56 -7.99 -6.63
N LEU A 79 2.67 -6.66 -6.62
CA LEU A 79 1.68 -5.79 -6.00
C LEU A 79 0.32 -5.88 -6.70
N ALA A 80 0.27 -5.90 -8.03
CA ALA A 80 -0.99 -6.01 -8.78
C ALA A 80 -1.70 -7.35 -8.50
N PHE A 81 -0.97 -8.47 -8.52
CA PHE A 81 -1.51 -9.79 -8.17
C PHE A 81 -1.94 -9.85 -6.69
N TYR A 82 -1.17 -9.21 -5.81
CA TYR A 82 -1.52 -9.10 -4.41
C TYR A 82 -2.82 -8.32 -4.21
N MET A 83 -2.98 -7.20 -4.90
CA MET A 83 -4.20 -6.40 -4.80
C MET A 83 -5.41 -7.06 -5.44
N PHE A 84 -5.21 -7.86 -6.48
CA PHE A 84 -6.23 -8.77 -6.99
C PHE A 84 -6.75 -9.73 -5.91
N THR A 85 -5.83 -10.33 -5.15
CA THR A 85 -6.17 -11.19 -4.00
C THR A 85 -7.03 -10.44 -2.98
N VAL A 86 -6.61 -9.22 -2.61
CA VAL A 86 -7.36 -8.36 -1.67
C VAL A 86 -8.76 -8.05 -2.20
N GLY A 87 -8.88 -7.69 -3.49
CA GLY A 87 -10.16 -7.41 -4.13
C GLY A 87 -11.10 -8.62 -4.13
N MET A 88 -10.57 -9.82 -4.36
CA MET A 88 -11.35 -11.05 -4.39
C MET A 88 -11.82 -11.49 -2.99
N GLU A 89 -11.05 -11.23 -1.94
CA GLU A 89 -11.43 -11.52 -0.56
C GLU A 89 -12.49 -10.57 0.01
N LEU A 90 -12.54 -9.33 -0.49
CA LEU A 90 -13.52 -8.35 -0.05
C LEU A 90 -14.93 -8.74 -0.50
N ASP A 91 -15.86 -8.74 0.44
CA ASP A 91 -17.27 -8.96 0.12
C ASP A 91 -17.94 -7.62 -0.25
N TYR A 92 -18.39 -7.47 -1.50
CA TYR A 92 -19.11 -6.27 -1.92
C TYR A 92 -20.47 -6.12 -1.22
N LYS A 93 -21.04 -7.19 -0.65
CA LYS A 93 -22.27 -7.07 0.17
C LYS A 93 -22.05 -6.17 1.39
N LEU A 94 -20.79 -5.99 1.81
CA LEU A 94 -20.40 -5.06 2.87
C LEU A 94 -20.33 -3.61 2.39
N PHE A 95 -20.42 -3.32 1.08
CA PHE A 95 -20.45 -1.97 0.52
C PHE A 95 -21.88 -1.43 0.49
N SER A 96 -22.58 -1.51 1.62
CA SER A 96 -23.85 -0.81 1.76
C SER A 96 -23.62 0.70 1.60
N LYS A 97 -24.64 1.43 1.13
CA LYS A 97 -24.57 2.90 1.00
C LYS A 97 -24.12 3.57 2.30
N ASP A 98 -24.52 3.02 3.45
CA ASP A 98 -24.12 3.50 4.77
C ASP A 98 -22.63 3.25 5.06
N ASN A 99 -22.13 2.04 4.77
CA ASN A 99 -20.72 1.70 4.98
C ASN A 99 -19.80 2.51 4.06
N VAL A 100 -20.19 2.79 2.82
CA VAL A 100 -19.42 3.65 1.92
C VAL A 100 -19.39 5.09 2.42
N LYS A 101 -20.51 5.63 2.93
CA LYS A 101 -20.54 6.96 3.55
C LYS A 101 -19.63 7.05 4.77
N LYS A 102 -19.69 6.04 5.65
CA LYS A 102 -18.81 5.93 6.81
C LYS A 102 -17.34 5.84 6.37
N ALA A 103 -17.02 4.97 5.42
CA ALA A 103 -15.66 4.84 4.89
C ALA A 103 -15.14 6.16 4.30
N GLY A 104 -15.99 6.87 3.55
CA GLY A 104 -15.66 8.20 3.02
C GLY A 104 -15.41 9.24 4.12
N PHE A 105 -16.18 9.22 5.22
CA PHE A 105 -15.92 10.09 6.36
C PHE A 105 -14.60 9.73 7.08
N LEU A 106 -14.28 8.44 7.23
CA LEU A 106 -12.99 7.99 7.78
C LEU A 106 -11.83 8.46 6.90
N ALA A 107 -11.91 8.22 5.59
CA ALA A 107 -10.92 8.63 4.60
C ALA A 107 -10.70 10.15 4.63
N MET A 108 -11.78 10.92 4.52
CA MET A 108 -11.71 12.39 4.54
C MET A 108 -11.12 12.93 5.85
N SER A 109 -11.49 12.36 7.00
CA SER A 109 -10.86 12.73 8.28
C SER A 109 -9.37 12.38 8.30
N GLY A 110 -9.00 11.23 7.74
CA GLY A 110 -7.63 10.78 7.56
C GLY A 110 -6.84 11.61 6.56
N ILE A 111 -7.46 12.39 5.68
CA ILE A 111 -6.77 13.31 4.77
C ILE A 111 -6.72 14.71 5.37
N ILE A 112 -7.88 15.29 5.71
CA ILE A 112 -7.99 16.70 6.14
C ILE A 112 -7.18 16.96 7.41
N THR A 113 -7.27 16.09 8.41
CA THR A 113 -6.60 16.31 9.71
C THR A 113 -5.08 16.39 9.57
N PRO A 114 -4.38 15.40 8.97
CA PRO A 114 -2.95 15.54 8.74
C PRO A 114 -2.61 16.62 7.72
N PHE A 115 -3.49 16.91 6.75
CA PHE A 115 -3.27 17.99 5.78
C PHE A 115 -3.15 19.36 6.50
N VAL A 116 -4.07 19.68 7.40
CA VAL A 116 -4.03 20.92 8.18
C VAL A 116 -2.76 21.00 9.05
N LEU A 117 -2.44 19.92 9.77
CA LEU A 117 -1.23 19.88 10.59
C LEU A 117 0.04 19.99 9.74
N ALA A 118 0.03 19.39 8.55
CA ALA A 118 1.15 19.46 7.63
C ALA A 118 1.38 20.88 7.10
N VAL A 119 0.33 21.63 6.76
CA VAL A 119 0.45 23.05 6.38
C VAL A 119 1.06 23.87 7.54
N ILE A 120 0.62 23.62 8.77
CA ILE A 120 1.19 24.29 9.96
C ILE A 120 2.69 23.95 10.11
N THR A 121 3.06 22.68 10.01
CA THR A 121 4.47 22.28 10.07
C THR A 121 5.29 22.75 8.88
N ALA A 122 4.68 22.86 7.70
CA ALA A 122 5.36 23.35 6.52
C ALA A 122 5.69 24.84 6.65
N ALA A 123 4.76 25.63 7.19
CA ALA A 123 4.99 27.05 7.45
C ALA A 123 6.14 27.28 8.45
N SER A 124 6.26 26.46 9.50
CA SER A 124 7.33 26.58 10.49
C SER A 124 8.69 26.09 9.99
N LEU A 125 8.71 25.07 9.13
CA LEU A 125 9.94 24.45 8.63
C LEU A 125 10.40 24.96 7.25
N TYR A 126 9.61 25.83 6.60
CA TYR A 126 9.86 26.30 5.24
C TYR A 126 11.28 26.88 5.05
N HIS A 127 11.73 27.75 5.96
CA HIS A 127 13.05 28.38 5.86
C HIS A 127 14.22 27.41 6.12
N GLN A 128 13.97 26.28 6.77
CA GLN A 128 15.00 25.29 7.12
C GLN A 128 15.11 24.16 6.10
N LEU A 129 13.98 23.74 5.51
CA LEU A 129 13.89 22.51 4.71
C LEU A 129 13.44 22.72 3.25
N SER A 130 12.91 23.90 2.89
CA SER A 130 12.54 24.15 1.50
C SER A 130 13.76 24.54 0.65
N LEU A 131 13.69 24.20 -0.63
CA LEU A 131 14.63 24.71 -1.62
C LEU A 131 14.27 26.18 -1.93
N LYS A 132 15.28 27.05 -2.10
CA LYS A 132 15.08 28.49 -2.34
C LYS A 132 14.19 28.81 -3.55
N SER A 133 14.10 27.89 -4.51
CA SER A 133 13.30 27.99 -5.74
C SER A 133 11.83 27.59 -5.58
N VAL A 134 11.44 26.97 -4.46
CA VAL A 134 10.10 26.40 -4.28
C VAL A 134 9.24 27.36 -3.45
N PRO A 135 8.08 27.83 -3.96
CA PRO A 135 7.21 28.70 -3.19
C PRO A 135 6.56 27.96 -2.01
N ILE A 136 6.25 28.70 -0.94
CA ILE A 136 5.66 28.14 0.28
C ILE A 136 4.37 27.36 0.05
N THR A 137 3.57 27.76 -0.94
CA THR A 137 2.33 27.06 -1.32
C THR A 137 2.60 25.65 -1.84
N THR A 138 3.57 25.50 -2.74
CA THR A 138 3.96 24.20 -3.30
C THR A 138 4.63 23.33 -2.24
N PHE A 139 5.48 23.91 -1.40
CA PHE A 139 6.09 23.19 -0.28
C PHE A 139 5.03 22.70 0.73
N ALA A 140 4.09 23.56 1.12
CA ALA A 140 3.02 23.20 2.04
C ALA A 140 2.07 22.14 1.44
N LEU A 141 1.73 22.25 0.16
CA LEU A 141 0.93 21.26 -0.54
C LEU A 141 1.64 19.90 -0.63
N PHE A 142 2.95 19.92 -0.91
CA PHE A 142 3.76 18.71 -0.95
C PHE A 142 3.82 18.03 0.43
N MET A 143 4.12 18.80 1.48
CA MET A 143 4.10 18.32 2.86
C MET A 143 2.74 17.75 3.24
N ALA A 144 1.66 18.46 2.89
CA ALA A 144 0.30 18.03 3.16
C ALA A 144 -0.06 16.73 2.45
N GLY A 145 0.36 16.58 1.19
CA GLY A 145 0.30 15.32 0.47
C GLY A 145 1.04 14.21 1.20
N ALA A 146 2.35 14.37 1.39
CA ALA A 146 3.20 13.36 2.02
C ALA A 146 2.67 12.89 3.38
N LEU A 147 2.17 13.81 4.21
CA LEU A 147 1.62 13.51 5.53
C LEU A 147 0.18 12.98 5.47
N SER A 148 -0.55 13.05 4.36
CA SER A 148 -1.90 12.47 4.24
C SER A 148 -1.96 11.07 3.60
N LEU A 149 -0.89 10.63 2.92
CA LEU A 149 -0.85 9.34 2.20
C LEU A 149 -0.93 8.09 3.10
N THR A 150 -2.00 7.31 3.04
CA THR A 150 -2.03 5.97 3.68
C THR A 150 -1.63 4.90 2.67
N ALA A 151 -0.89 3.88 3.12
CA ALA A 151 -0.55 2.74 2.26
C ALA A 151 -1.63 1.68 2.28
N PHE A 152 -2.56 1.76 1.32
CA PHE A 152 -3.63 0.80 1.19
C PHE A 152 -3.15 -0.67 1.08
N PRO A 153 -2.19 -1.03 0.21
CA PRO A 153 -1.76 -2.43 0.10
C PRO A 153 -1.20 -3.00 1.40
N MET A 154 -0.46 -2.19 2.15
CA MET A 154 0.11 -2.60 3.42
C MET A 154 -0.98 -2.83 4.48
N LEU A 155 -1.94 -1.90 4.57
CA LEU A 155 -3.06 -2.04 5.48
C LEU A 155 -3.91 -3.28 5.14
N ALA A 156 -4.21 -3.48 3.86
CA ALA A 156 -4.94 -4.65 3.39
C ALA A 156 -4.21 -5.94 3.79
N ARG A 157 -2.88 -5.93 3.69
CA ARG A 157 -2.03 -7.05 4.07
C ARG A 157 -2.04 -7.35 5.55
N ILE A 158 -1.95 -6.32 6.39
CA ILE A 158 -2.07 -6.48 7.84
C ILE A 158 -3.44 -7.09 8.20
N LEU A 159 -4.52 -6.58 7.61
CA LEU A 159 -5.87 -7.10 7.86
C LEU A 159 -6.08 -8.53 7.34
N GLN A 160 -5.48 -8.87 6.19
CA GLN A 160 -5.53 -10.22 5.61
C GLN A 160 -4.76 -11.23 6.47
N GLU A 161 -3.53 -10.90 6.89
CA GLU A 161 -2.73 -11.75 7.80
C GLU A 161 -3.48 -11.98 9.12
N ARG A 162 -4.23 -10.98 9.58
CA ARG A 162 -5.09 -11.07 10.77
C ARG A 162 -6.44 -11.71 10.50
N LYS A 163 -6.83 -12.03 9.25
CA LYS A 163 -8.15 -12.56 8.88
C LYS A 163 -9.31 -11.65 9.30
N LEU A 164 -9.14 -10.34 9.13
CA LEU A 164 -10.14 -9.32 9.48
C LEU A 164 -10.83 -8.71 8.26
N THR A 165 -10.39 -9.04 7.05
CA THR A 165 -10.91 -8.50 5.77
C THR A 165 -12.42 -8.67 5.61
N LYS A 166 -13.00 -9.73 6.19
CA LYS A 166 -14.44 -10.05 6.15
C LYS A 166 -15.26 -9.46 7.31
N THR A 167 -14.63 -8.75 8.24
CA THR A 167 -15.35 -8.14 9.38
C THR A 167 -15.89 -6.76 9.00
N LYS A 168 -16.91 -6.25 9.72
CA LYS A 168 -17.40 -4.87 9.51
C LYS A 168 -16.29 -3.83 9.69
N LEU A 169 -15.45 -4.03 10.71
CA LEU A 169 -14.34 -3.13 11.03
C LEU A 169 -13.27 -3.16 9.91
N GLY A 170 -12.83 -4.35 9.51
CA GLY A 170 -11.81 -4.51 8.47
C GLY A 170 -12.27 -4.06 7.09
N SER A 171 -13.50 -4.39 6.70
CA SER A 171 -14.08 -3.95 5.42
C SER A 171 -14.23 -2.43 5.35
N LEU A 172 -14.80 -1.80 6.38
CA LEU A 172 -14.89 -0.33 6.46
C LEU A 172 -13.52 0.32 6.32
N THR A 173 -12.51 -0.23 7.00
CA THR A 173 -11.13 0.28 6.97
C THR A 173 -10.50 0.14 5.60
N ILE A 174 -10.72 -0.99 4.92
CA ILE A 174 -10.21 -1.22 3.56
C ILE A 174 -10.86 -0.26 2.56
N ILE A 175 -12.18 -0.05 2.65
CA ILE A 175 -12.89 0.91 1.79
C ILE A 175 -12.38 2.34 2.04
N ALA A 176 -12.15 2.70 3.30
CA ALA A 176 -11.58 4.01 3.63
C ALA A 176 -10.16 4.17 3.07
N ALA A 177 -9.31 3.15 3.27
CA ALA A 177 -7.96 3.15 2.72
C ALA A 177 -7.94 3.20 1.19
N SER A 178 -8.89 2.54 0.49
CA SER A 178 -8.94 2.63 -0.97
C SER A 178 -9.38 4.02 -1.45
N ILE A 179 -10.30 4.69 -0.74
CA ILE A 179 -10.65 6.10 -1.01
C ILE A 179 -9.46 7.02 -0.75
N ASP A 180 -8.71 6.80 0.34
CA ASP A 180 -7.48 7.53 0.64
C ASP A 180 -6.44 7.37 -0.47
N ASP A 181 -6.24 6.14 -0.96
CA ASP A 181 -5.27 5.84 -2.02
C ASP A 181 -5.67 6.49 -3.35
N VAL A 182 -6.95 6.46 -3.74
CA VAL A 182 -7.44 7.20 -4.92
C VAL A 182 -7.22 8.71 -4.76
N SER A 183 -7.52 9.25 -3.59
CA SER A 183 -7.34 10.68 -3.30
C SER A 183 -5.87 11.09 -3.37
N ALA A 184 -4.96 10.21 -2.95
CA ALA A 184 -3.53 10.40 -3.07
C ALA A 184 -3.06 10.53 -4.52
N TRP A 185 -3.58 9.70 -5.43
CA TRP A 185 -3.25 9.79 -6.85
C TRP A 185 -3.76 11.07 -7.49
N ILE A 186 -4.96 11.52 -7.12
CA ILE A 186 -5.48 12.82 -7.56
C ILE A 186 -4.57 13.95 -7.08
N LEU A 187 -4.13 13.90 -5.83
CA LEU A 187 -3.22 14.89 -5.26
C LEU A 187 -1.84 14.85 -5.92
N LEU A 188 -1.30 13.66 -6.21
CA LEU A 188 -0.04 13.51 -6.93
C LEU A 188 -0.15 14.05 -8.37
N ALA A 189 -1.25 13.76 -9.07
CA ALA A 189 -1.51 14.30 -10.40
C ALA A 189 -1.58 15.83 -10.39
N LEU A 190 -2.19 16.41 -9.35
CA LEU A 190 -2.25 17.86 -9.16
C LEU A 190 -0.87 18.46 -8.91
N ILE A 191 -0.03 17.83 -8.09
CA ILE A 191 1.37 18.28 -7.86
C ILE A 191 2.18 18.19 -9.15
N ASN A 192 2.02 17.11 -9.92
CA ASN A 192 2.69 16.95 -11.21
C ASN A 192 2.27 18.04 -12.22
N ALA A 193 0.96 18.35 -12.28
CA ALA A 193 0.43 19.43 -13.11
C ALA A 193 1.04 20.79 -12.73
N LEU A 194 1.13 21.08 -11.43
CA LEU A 194 1.75 22.32 -10.92
C LEU A 194 3.26 22.38 -11.18
N ALA A 195 3.97 21.24 -11.10
CA ALA A 195 5.42 21.18 -11.27
C ALA A 195 5.87 21.26 -12.74
N GLN A 196 5.10 20.69 -13.67
CA GLN A 196 5.49 20.59 -15.09
C GLN A 196 4.74 21.57 -16.01
N SER A 197 3.98 22.53 -15.48
CA SER A 197 3.07 23.40 -16.26
C SER A 197 2.09 22.62 -17.17
N ASN A 198 1.81 21.36 -16.81
CA ASN A 198 0.90 20.49 -17.54
C ASN A 198 -0.53 20.73 -17.04
N SER A 199 -1.49 20.77 -17.96
CA SER A 199 -2.86 21.16 -17.64
C SER A 199 -3.54 20.20 -16.63
N LEU A 200 -4.28 20.76 -15.67
CA LEU A 200 -5.22 20.07 -14.75
C LEU A 200 -6.16 19.07 -15.47
N ILE A 201 -6.37 19.29 -16.77
CA ILE A 201 -7.13 18.42 -17.67
C ILE A 201 -6.55 17.01 -17.72
N GLY A 202 -5.22 16.84 -17.59
CA GLY A 202 -4.57 15.52 -17.55
C GLY A 202 -5.03 14.67 -16.36
N GLY A 203 -5.01 15.24 -15.15
CA GLY A 203 -5.46 14.55 -13.94
C GLY A 203 -6.95 14.21 -13.97
N LEU A 204 -7.80 15.12 -14.47
CA LEU A 204 -9.23 14.86 -14.68
C LEU A 204 -9.49 13.74 -15.70
N LYS A 205 -8.74 13.70 -16.80
CA LYS A 205 -8.81 12.62 -17.79
C LYS A 205 -8.45 11.28 -17.17
N THR A 206 -7.34 11.20 -16.42
CA THR A 206 -6.93 9.99 -15.71
C THR A 206 -8.02 9.51 -14.75
N ALA A 207 -8.59 10.40 -13.92
CA ALA A 207 -9.68 10.04 -13.02
C ALA A 207 -10.91 9.50 -13.78
N MET A 208 -11.31 10.16 -14.88
CA MET A 208 -12.45 9.73 -15.70
C MET A 208 -12.25 8.34 -16.29
N PHE A 209 -11.08 8.06 -16.88
CA PHE A 209 -10.78 6.74 -17.43
C PHE A 209 -10.71 5.64 -16.35
N GLY A 210 -10.34 5.99 -15.13
CA GLY A 210 -10.38 5.08 -13.98
C GLY A 210 -11.78 4.69 -13.57
N VAL A 211 -12.66 5.68 -13.45
CA VAL A 211 -14.08 5.44 -13.17
C VAL A 211 -14.70 4.62 -14.28
N LEU A 212 -14.39 4.93 -15.55
CA LEU A 212 -14.85 4.14 -16.69
C LEU A 212 -14.38 2.69 -16.62
N PHE A 213 -13.10 2.45 -16.31
CA PHE A 213 -12.56 1.10 -16.13
C PHE A 213 -13.26 0.36 -14.99
N ALA A 214 -13.43 1.00 -13.84
CA ALA A 214 -14.16 0.41 -12.71
C ALA A 214 -15.60 0.04 -13.10
N MET A 215 -16.30 0.92 -13.84
CA MET A 215 -17.65 0.65 -14.35
C MET A 215 -17.66 -0.54 -15.32
N ILE A 216 -16.73 -0.61 -16.27
CA ILE A 216 -16.63 -1.73 -17.21
C ILE A 216 -16.36 -3.04 -16.46
N CYS A 217 -15.41 -3.06 -15.53
CA CYS A 217 -15.10 -4.25 -14.74
C CYS A 217 -16.32 -4.72 -13.92
N LEU A 218 -17.01 -3.81 -13.25
CA LEU A 218 -18.09 -4.17 -12.32
C LEU A 218 -19.44 -4.40 -12.99
N LEU A 219 -19.73 -3.73 -14.11
CA LEU A 219 -21.02 -3.81 -14.81
C LEU A 219 -21.01 -4.74 -16.02
N VAL A 220 -19.86 -4.94 -16.68
CA VAL A 220 -19.75 -5.76 -17.90
C VAL A 220 -18.96 -7.03 -17.63
N ILE A 221 -17.71 -6.91 -17.18
CA ILE A 221 -16.83 -8.08 -16.99
C ILE A 221 -17.39 -9.00 -15.90
N ARG A 222 -17.82 -8.44 -14.78
CA ARG A 222 -18.37 -9.21 -13.65
C ARG A 222 -19.56 -10.12 -14.00
N PRO A 223 -20.67 -9.65 -14.61
CA PRO A 223 -21.78 -10.56 -14.93
C PRO A 223 -21.37 -11.63 -15.95
N ILE A 224 -20.50 -11.30 -16.91
CA ILE A 224 -19.96 -12.27 -17.87
C ILE A 224 -19.16 -13.36 -17.14
N LEU A 225 -18.20 -12.96 -16.29
CA LEU A 225 -17.39 -13.89 -15.51
C LEU A 225 -18.24 -14.71 -14.54
N ASN A 226 -19.22 -14.09 -13.87
CA ASN A 226 -20.15 -14.79 -12.98
C ASN A 226 -20.88 -15.90 -13.73
N LYS A 227 -21.43 -15.61 -14.91
CA LYS A 227 -22.17 -16.62 -15.71
C LYS A 227 -21.22 -17.72 -16.21
N TYR A 228 -20.06 -17.34 -16.72
CA TYR A 228 -19.08 -18.28 -17.26
C TYR A 228 -18.52 -19.22 -16.19
N ILE A 229 -18.02 -18.67 -15.09
CA ILE A 229 -17.38 -19.43 -14.01
C ILE A 229 -18.39 -20.29 -13.24
N THR A 230 -19.61 -19.80 -12.99
CA THR A 230 -20.64 -20.64 -12.35
C THR A 230 -21.04 -21.82 -13.24
N THR A 231 -21.06 -21.64 -14.57
CA THR A 231 -21.34 -22.73 -15.50
C THR A 231 -20.22 -23.78 -15.47
N LEU A 232 -18.95 -23.36 -15.44
CA LEU A 232 -17.81 -24.27 -15.32
C LEU A 232 -17.79 -24.99 -13.97
N GLU A 233 -18.10 -24.28 -12.88
CA GLU A 233 -18.15 -24.85 -11.54
C GLU A 233 -19.24 -25.91 -11.41
N ASN A 234 -20.42 -25.67 -11.98
CA ASN A 234 -21.51 -26.65 -12.02
C ASN A 234 -21.15 -27.92 -12.81
N LYS A 235 -20.19 -27.83 -13.73
CA LYS A 235 -19.64 -28.97 -14.47
C LYS A 235 -18.43 -29.61 -13.78
N GLY A 236 -17.90 -29.01 -12.71
CA GLY A 236 -16.65 -29.43 -12.08
C GLY A 236 -15.39 -29.12 -12.90
N GLU A 237 -15.49 -28.26 -13.92
CA GLU A 237 -14.45 -28.00 -14.93
C GLU A 237 -13.59 -26.76 -14.60
N ILE A 238 -13.32 -26.50 -13.31
CA ILE A 238 -12.35 -25.45 -12.95
C ILE A 238 -10.95 -26.00 -13.25
N THR A 239 -10.45 -25.67 -14.44
CA THR A 239 -9.18 -26.15 -14.99
C THR A 239 -8.11 -25.07 -15.05
N GLU A 240 -6.91 -25.47 -15.48
CA GLU A 240 -5.77 -24.56 -15.75
C GLU A 240 -6.13 -23.44 -16.74
N GLY A 241 -7.06 -23.69 -17.68
CA GLY A 241 -7.55 -22.67 -18.61
C GLY A 241 -8.25 -21.51 -17.90
N THR A 242 -8.96 -21.78 -16.80
CA THR A 242 -9.58 -20.75 -15.96
C THR A 242 -8.53 -19.92 -15.24
N LEU A 243 -7.45 -20.56 -14.74
CA LEU A 243 -6.32 -19.86 -14.13
C LEU A 243 -5.62 -18.95 -15.15
N ALA A 244 -5.36 -19.46 -16.35
CA ALA A 244 -4.76 -18.70 -17.44
C ALA A 244 -5.61 -17.48 -17.82
N LEU A 245 -6.94 -17.63 -17.91
CA LEU A 245 -7.87 -16.53 -18.13
C LEU A 245 -7.74 -15.46 -17.05
N VAL A 246 -7.74 -15.85 -15.76
CA VAL A 246 -7.60 -14.91 -14.64
C VAL A 246 -6.27 -14.17 -14.71
N ILE A 247 -5.16 -14.86 -15.00
CA ILE A 247 -3.85 -14.22 -15.16
C ILE A 247 -3.85 -13.23 -16.33
N MET A 248 -4.40 -13.61 -17.49
CA MET A 248 -4.52 -12.71 -18.65
C MET A 248 -5.34 -11.46 -18.32
N LEU A 249 -6.43 -11.61 -17.57
CA LEU A 249 -7.24 -10.49 -17.11
C LEU A 249 -6.46 -9.59 -16.13
N ILE A 250 -5.72 -10.16 -15.17
CA ILE A 250 -4.89 -9.38 -14.24
C ILE A 250 -3.84 -8.57 -14.99
N LEU A 251 -3.15 -9.18 -15.95
CA LEU A 251 -2.16 -8.50 -16.78
C LEU A 251 -2.77 -7.42 -17.66
N GLY A 252 -3.91 -7.70 -18.30
CA GLY A 252 -4.64 -6.71 -19.11
C GLY A 252 -5.15 -5.53 -18.29
N ALA A 253 -5.70 -5.80 -17.10
CA ALA A 253 -6.13 -4.77 -16.15
C ALA A 253 -4.95 -3.92 -15.69
N THR A 254 -3.84 -4.55 -15.32
CA THR A 254 -2.59 -3.89 -14.91
C THR A 254 -2.07 -2.97 -16.01
N TRP A 255 -1.93 -3.50 -17.23
CA TRP A 255 -1.48 -2.74 -18.40
C TRP A 255 -2.37 -1.52 -18.68
N TYR A 256 -3.69 -1.71 -18.69
CA TYR A 256 -4.63 -0.62 -18.96
C TYR A 256 -4.55 0.47 -17.88
N THR A 257 -4.55 0.09 -16.60
CA THR A 257 -4.50 1.08 -15.53
C THR A 257 -3.18 1.84 -15.49
N ASP A 258 -2.07 1.21 -15.83
CA ASP A 258 -0.78 1.88 -15.92
C ASP A 258 -0.72 2.82 -17.12
N TYR A 259 -1.23 2.39 -18.29
CA TYR A 259 -1.33 3.20 -19.51
C TYR A 259 -2.14 4.50 -19.30
N VAL A 260 -3.22 4.42 -18.52
CA VAL A 260 -4.08 5.58 -18.20
C VAL A 260 -3.49 6.46 -17.08
N GLY A 261 -2.52 5.96 -16.32
CA GLY A 261 -1.86 6.67 -15.22
C GLY A 261 -2.46 6.44 -13.83
N ILE A 262 -3.18 5.34 -13.62
CA ILE A 262 -3.88 4.97 -12.36
C ILE A 262 -3.10 3.91 -11.57
N TYR A 263 -1.85 3.65 -11.93
CA TYR A 263 -0.99 2.61 -11.35
C TYR A 263 -1.55 1.18 -11.46
N SER A 264 -0.69 0.24 -11.83
CA SER A 264 -0.97 -1.20 -11.98
C SER A 264 -1.78 -1.86 -10.84
N VAL A 265 -1.61 -1.32 -9.64
CA VAL A 265 -2.16 -1.79 -8.37
C VAL A 265 -3.69 -1.78 -8.37
N PHE A 266 -4.30 -0.74 -8.93
CA PHE A 266 -5.76 -0.60 -8.99
C PHE A 266 -6.39 -1.52 -10.01
N GLY A 267 -5.70 -1.79 -11.12
CA GLY A 267 -6.15 -2.76 -12.13
C GLY A 267 -6.41 -4.12 -11.49
N GLY A 268 -5.42 -4.61 -10.75
CA GLY A 268 -5.55 -5.84 -9.97
C GLY A 268 -6.70 -5.78 -8.96
N PHE A 269 -6.77 -4.72 -8.15
CA PHE A 269 -7.80 -4.57 -7.11
C PHE A 269 -9.24 -4.58 -7.66
N ILE A 270 -9.52 -3.74 -8.66
CA ILE A 270 -10.85 -3.59 -9.26
C ILE A 270 -11.27 -4.88 -9.96
N LEU A 271 -10.34 -5.54 -10.67
CA LEU A 271 -10.60 -6.84 -11.27
C LEU A 271 -10.92 -7.89 -10.19
N GLY A 272 -10.16 -7.90 -9.08
CA GLY A 272 -10.44 -8.78 -7.94
C GLY A 272 -11.84 -8.57 -7.37
N LEU A 273 -12.30 -7.32 -7.28
CA LEU A 273 -13.68 -7.01 -6.86
C LEU A 273 -14.73 -7.56 -7.84
N ALA A 274 -14.43 -7.52 -9.14
CA ALA A 274 -15.29 -8.01 -10.21
C ALA A 274 -15.35 -9.55 -10.31
N MET A 275 -14.43 -10.28 -9.67
CA MET A 275 -14.41 -11.74 -9.74
C MET A 275 -15.61 -12.41 -9.05
N PRO A 276 -16.03 -13.58 -9.56
CA PRO A 276 -17.07 -14.39 -8.92
C PRO A 276 -16.66 -14.86 -7.52
N ARG A 277 -17.65 -15.02 -6.64
CA ARG A 277 -17.44 -15.39 -5.22
C ARG A 277 -17.94 -16.79 -4.91
N THR A 278 -17.82 -17.70 -5.86
CA THR A 278 -18.22 -19.08 -5.66
C THR A 278 -17.13 -19.84 -4.88
N PRO A 279 -17.50 -20.73 -3.95
CA PRO A 279 -16.54 -21.36 -3.04
C PRO A 279 -15.44 -22.17 -3.74
N LEU A 280 -15.77 -22.93 -4.79
CA LEU A 280 -14.77 -23.76 -5.47
C LEU A 280 -13.80 -22.90 -6.27
N PHE A 281 -14.29 -21.88 -6.97
CA PHE A 281 -13.44 -20.93 -7.68
C PHE A 281 -12.49 -20.17 -6.74
N GLN A 282 -13.01 -19.61 -5.64
CA GLN A 282 -12.17 -18.88 -4.68
C GLN A 282 -11.10 -19.78 -4.08
N LYS A 283 -11.43 -21.03 -3.75
CA LYS A 283 -10.45 -22.01 -3.26
C LYS A 283 -9.39 -22.32 -4.32
N TYR A 284 -9.80 -22.60 -5.55
CA TYR A 284 -8.88 -22.92 -6.64
C TYR A 284 -7.91 -21.77 -6.95
N ILE A 285 -8.39 -20.53 -7.03
CA ILE A 285 -7.53 -19.35 -7.22
C ILE A 285 -6.65 -19.12 -6.00
N SER A 286 -7.15 -19.37 -4.79
CA SER A 286 -6.35 -19.28 -3.57
C SER A 286 -5.17 -20.24 -3.60
N ASP A 287 -5.42 -21.50 -3.93
CA ASP A 287 -4.42 -22.55 -3.88
C ASP A 287 -3.34 -22.38 -4.95
N ASN A 288 -3.72 -21.92 -6.16
CA ASN A 288 -2.82 -21.86 -7.31
C ASN A 288 -2.20 -20.48 -7.59
N LEU A 289 -2.88 -19.37 -7.27
CA LEU A 289 -2.40 -18.01 -7.59
C LEU A 289 -2.03 -17.23 -6.35
N ILE A 290 -2.91 -17.20 -5.34
CA ILE A 290 -2.72 -16.38 -4.15
C ILE A 290 -1.51 -16.87 -3.35
N ASN A 291 -1.39 -18.18 -3.14
CA ASN A 291 -0.27 -18.76 -2.38
C ASN A 291 1.07 -18.43 -3.02
N ILE A 292 1.21 -18.57 -4.35
CA ILE A 292 2.43 -18.22 -5.07
C ILE A 292 2.72 -16.73 -4.96
N THR A 293 1.70 -15.89 -5.16
CA THR A 293 1.83 -14.43 -5.05
C THR A 293 2.37 -14.03 -3.68
N VAL A 294 1.80 -14.58 -2.60
CA VAL A 294 2.18 -14.25 -1.23
C VAL A 294 3.54 -14.81 -0.83
N VAL A 295 3.93 -15.97 -1.36
CA VAL A 295 5.19 -16.63 -1.03
C VAL A 295 6.38 -16.06 -1.79
N PHE A 296 6.16 -15.65 -3.04
CA PHE A 296 7.21 -15.26 -3.97
C PHE A 296 7.17 -13.77 -4.31
N LEU A 297 6.05 -13.27 -4.85
CA LEU A 297 5.98 -11.92 -5.40
C LEU A 297 5.86 -10.82 -4.34
N VAL A 298 5.09 -11.04 -3.27
CA VAL A 298 4.87 -10.06 -2.20
C VAL A 298 6.17 -9.73 -1.43
N PRO A 299 7.02 -10.71 -1.04
CA PRO A 299 8.29 -10.40 -0.41
C PRO A 299 9.23 -9.62 -1.32
N ILE A 300 9.27 -9.92 -2.62
CA ILE A 300 10.04 -9.13 -3.60
C ILE A 300 9.56 -7.68 -3.60
N PHE A 301 8.24 -7.47 -3.57
CA PHE A 301 7.66 -6.14 -3.52
C PHE A 301 8.12 -5.33 -2.29
N PHE A 302 7.89 -5.86 -1.08
CA PHE A 302 8.22 -5.14 0.16
C PHE A 302 9.72 -4.98 0.36
N THR A 303 10.52 -5.96 -0.05
CA THR A 303 11.99 -5.89 0.04
C THR A 303 12.55 -4.87 -0.95
N ASN A 304 12.07 -4.84 -2.20
CA ASN A 304 12.47 -3.83 -3.19
C ASN A 304 12.13 -2.40 -2.74
N SER A 305 11.02 -2.23 -2.02
CA SER A 305 10.67 -0.94 -1.39
C SER A 305 11.71 -0.52 -0.33
N GLY A 306 12.23 -1.46 0.46
CA GLY A 306 13.26 -1.20 1.46
C GLY A 306 14.67 -1.00 0.86
N LEU A 307 15.00 -1.69 -0.24
CA LEU A 307 16.31 -1.59 -0.91
C LEU A 307 16.66 -0.16 -1.36
N LYS A 308 15.64 0.66 -1.67
CA LYS A 308 15.80 2.05 -2.10
C LYS A 308 15.92 3.05 -0.94
N THR A 309 15.90 2.56 0.31
CA THR A 309 15.93 3.39 1.51
C THR A 309 17.37 3.58 2.00
N ASP A 310 17.82 4.84 2.04
CA ASP A 310 19.13 5.23 2.56
C ASP A 310 18.99 6.11 3.81
N PHE A 311 19.55 5.63 4.93
CA PHE A 311 19.55 6.32 6.22
C PHE A 311 20.85 7.07 6.53
N SER A 312 21.84 7.06 5.65
CA SER A 312 23.19 7.58 5.93
C SER A 312 23.20 9.07 6.33
N ASN A 313 22.24 9.86 5.85
CA ASN A 313 22.16 11.31 6.11
C ASN A 313 21.33 11.70 7.35
N ILE A 314 20.69 10.75 8.04
CA ILE A 314 19.74 11.05 9.13
C ILE A 314 20.43 11.38 10.47
N LEU A 315 21.68 10.97 10.66
CA LEU A 315 22.41 11.17 11.92
C LEU A 315 22.85 12.63 12.17
N ASN A 316 22.50 13.57 11.29
CA ASN A 316 22.81 14.97 11.49
C ASN A 316 21.90 15.59 12.56
N ILE A 317 22.50 16.04 13.67
CA ILE A 317 21.77 16.56 14.85
C ILE A 317 20.86 17.74 14.50
N LYS A 318 21.21 18.51 13.45
CA LYS A 318 20.43 19.66 12.96
C LYS A 318 19.07 19.25 12.37
N LEU A 319 18.93 18.01 11.88
CA LEU A 319 17.69 17.50 11.27
C LEU A 319 16.75 16.82 12.28
N MET A 320 17.19 16.66 13.53
CA MET A 320 16.43 15.92 14.55
C MET A 320 15.15 16.65 14.97
N ILE A 321 15.21 17.97 15.18
CA ILE A 321 14.03 18.77 15.56
C ILE A 321 12.97 18.76 14.45
N PRO A 322 13.30 19.09 13.17
CA PRO A 322 12.33 18.99 12.09
C PRO A 322 11.75 17.58 11.93
N CYS A 323 12.58 16.54 12.10
CA CYS A 323 12.14 15.16 12.04
C CYS A 323 11.09 14.83 13.12
N ILE A 324 11.34 15.21 14.36
CA ILE A 324 10.40 14.97 15.47
C ILE A 324 9.08 15.72 15.22
N LEU A 325 9.14 16.98 14.76
CA LEU A 325 7.95 17.77 14.47
C LEU A 325 7.10 17.14 13.35
N ILE A 326 7.73 16.72 12.25
CA ILE A 326 7.05 16.06 11.13
C ILE A 326 6.43 14.73 11.56
N LEU A 327 7.17 13.95 12.36
CA LEU A 327 6.68 12.67 12.87
C LEU A 327 5.48 12.87 13.79
N LEU A 328 5.54 13.80 14.73
CA LEU A 328 4.43 14.13 15.64
C LEU A 328 3.21 14.63 14.87
N ALA A 329 3.39 15.55 13.90
CA ALA A 329 2.28 16.06 13.10
C ALA A 329 1.64 14.98 12.24
N SER A 330 2.45 14.16 11.57
CA SER A 330 1.98 13.01 10.78
C SER A 330 1.19 12.03 11.64
N PHE A 331 1.77 11.64 12.77
CA PHE A 331 1.19 10.66 13.68
C PHE A 331 -0.10 11.20 14.29
N LEU A 332 -0.09 12.35 14.95
CA LEU A 332 -1.27 12.94 15.58
C LEU A 332 -2.37 13.23 14.56
N GLY A 333 -2.01 13.69 13.35
CA GLY A 333 -2.97 13.97 12.29
C GLY A 333 -3.69 12.73 11.81
N LYS A 334 -2.96 11.70 11.38
CA LYS A 334 -3.57 10.46 10.87
C LYS A 334 -4.23 9.66 11.99
N TYR A 335 -3.48 9.34 13.04
CA TYR A 335 -3.97 8.53 14.15
C TYR A 335 -5.16 9.20 14.85
N GLY A 336 -5.01 10.49 15.18
CA GLY A 336 -6.06 11.27 15.85
C GLY A 336 -7.29 11.44 14.97
N GLY A 337 -7.11 11.87 13.73
CA GLY A 337 -8.21 12.07 12.77
C GLY A 337 -9.01 10.78 12.52
N ALA A 338 -8.33 9.65 12.31
CA ALA A 338 -8.99 8.37 12.10
C ALA A 338 -9.69 7.84 13.37
N THR A 339 -9.03 7.95 14.53
CA THR A 339 -9.60 7.51 15.82
C THR A 339 -10.87 8.29 16.16
N ILE A 340 -10.84 9.62 16.01
CA ILE A 340 -12.01 10.48 16.28
C ILE A 340 -13.14 10.18 15.29
N ALA A 341 -12.83 9.96 14.01
CA ALA A 341 -13.83 9.61 13.00
C ALA A 341 -14.54 8.29 13.34
N MET A 342 -13.78 7.24 13.66
CA MET A 342 -14.33 5.95 14.08
C MET A 342 -15.19 6.08 15.34
N LYS A 343 -14.76 6.89 16.31
CA LYS A 343 -15.52 7.10 17.53
C LYS A 343 -16.86 7.79 17.25
N LYS A 344 -16.88 8.79 16.36
CA LYS A 344 -18.11 9.48 15.92
C LYS A 344 -19.07 8.58 15.15
N MET A 345 -18.58 7.51 14.53
CA MET A 345 -19.41 6.49 13.88
C MET A 345 -20.04 5.48 14.85
N GLY A 346 -19.76 5.59 16.15
CA GLY A 346 -20.33 4.72 17.19
C GLY A 346 -19.48 3.51 17.56
N PHE A 347 -18.26 3.38 17.04
CA PHE A 347 -17.34 2.31 17.45
C PHE A 347 -16.78 2.56 18.86
N SER A 348 -16.33 1.49 19.52
CA SER A 348 -15.67 1.59 20.82
C SER A 348 -14.34 2.33 20.71
N TRP A 349 -13.84 2.89 21.83
CA TRP A 349 -12.52 3.54 21.85
C TRP A 349 -11.39 2.59 21.44
N ARG A 350 -11.53 1.29 21.78
CA ARG A 350 -10.58 0.23 21.43
C ARG A 350 -10.55 -0.02 19.93
N GLU A 351 -11.70 -0.20 19.30
CA GLU A 351 -11.81 -0.36 17.84
C GLU A 351 -11.33 0.90 17.11
N SER A 352 -11.70 2.08 17.62
CA SER A 352 -11.32 3.37 17.03
C SER A 352 -9.81 3.58 17.05
N SER A 353 -9.17 3.35 18.19
CA SER A 353 -7.71 3.44 18.36
C SER A 353 -6.97 2.41 17.50
N ALA A 354 -7.49 1.18 17.42
CA ALA A 354 -6.92 0.13 16.59
C ALA A 354 -6.92 0.52 15.10
N ILE A 355 -8.03 1.06 14.60
CA ILE A 355 -8.12 1.55 13.22
C ILE A 355 -7.28 2.80 13.00
N GLY A 356 -7.23 3.72 13.96
CA GLY A 356 -6.32 4.86 13.90
C GLY A 356 -4.86 4.43 13.74
N GLY A 357 -4.44 3.40 14.49
CA GLY A 357 -3.10 2.80 14.35
C GLY A 357 -2.86 2.23 12.96
N LEU A 358 -3.81 1.47 12.41
CA LEU A 358 -3.68 0.89 11.07
C LEU A 358 -3.67 1.95 9.95
N MET A 359 -4.51 2.98 10.02
CA MET A 359 -4.57 4.07 9.05
C MET A 359 -3.27 4.90 9.00
N ASN A 360 -2.45 4.82 10.05
CA ASN A 360 -1.14 5.45 10.11
C ASN A 360 -0.04 4.69 9.35
N ALA A 361 -0.31 3.47 8.86
CA ALA A 361 0.64 2.72 8.07
C ALA A 361 0.94 3.42 6.74
N ARG A 362 2.22 3.67 6.50
CA ARG A 362 2.79 4.24 5.27
C ARG A 362 3.57 3.16 4.52
N GLY A 363 3.80 3.36 3.24
CA GLY A 363 4.37 2.32 2.40
C GLY A 363 4.84 2.85 1.07
N LEU A 364 4.92 1.97 0.09
CA LEU A 364 5.48 2.25 -1.23
C LEU A 364 4.89 3.50 -1.90
N MET A 365 3.59 3.76 -1.75
CA MET A 365 2.95 4.93 -2.35
C MET A 365 3.55 6.25 -1.84
N LEU A 366 3.88 6.34 -0.55
CA LEU A 366 4.61 7.50 -0.01
C LEU A 366 6.03 7.59 -0.59
N LEU A 367 6.73 6.46 -0.74
CA LEU A 367 8.07 6.45 -1.35
C LEU A 367 8.04 6.94 -2.81
N ILE A 368 7.06 6.50 -3.60
CA ILE A 368 6.88 6.99 -4.98
C ILE A 368 6.66 8.50 -4.97
N PHE A 369 5.74 8.96 -4.12
CA PHE A 369 5.40 10.38 -3.98
C PHE A 369 6.63 11.24 -3.67
N ILE A 370 7.45 10.82 -2.70
CA ILE A 370 8.66 11.58 -2.32
C ILE A 370 9.80 11.47 -3.34
N ASN A 371 9.91 10.35 -4.06
CA ASN A 371 10.87 10.22 -5.17
C ASN A 371 10.53 11.16 -6.33
N LEU A 372 9.24 11.33 -6.64
CA LEU A 372 8.79 12.34 -7.61
C LEU A 372 9.08 13.75 -7.10
N GLY A 373 8.91 13.99 -5.79
CA GLY A 373 9.31 15.25 -5.15
C GLY A 373 10.78 15.60 -5.38
N ILE A 374 11.70 14.66 -5.18
CA ILE A 374 13.14 14.87 -5.50
C ILE A 374 13.32 15.10 -6.99
N SER A 375 12.72 14.25 -7.84
CA SER A 375 12.92 14.29 -9.30
C SER A 375 12.48 15.62 -9.92
N TYR A 376 11.45 16.25 -9.33
CA TYR A 376 10.95 17.56 -9.74
C TYR A 376 11.59 18.73 -8.98
N ASN A 377 12.63 18.47 -8.18
CA ASN A 377 13.27 19.48 -7.33
C ASN A 377 12.27 20.24 -6.43
N LEU A 378 11.26 19.55 -5.90
CA LEU A 378 10.27 20.10 -4.97
C LEU A 378 10.72 19.96 -3.51
N ILE A 379 11.55 18.98 -3.20
CA ILE A 379 12.07 18.72 -1.86
C ILE A 379 13.58 18.52 -1.88
N SER A 380 14.22 18.85 -0.74
CA SER A 380 15.63 18.58 -0.55
C SER A 380 15.89 17.11 -0.19
N PRO A 381 17.12 16.60 -0.40
CA PRO A 381 17.51 15.27 0.05
C PRO A 381 17.31 15.06 1.56
N GLU A 382 17.50 16.10 2.37
CA GLU A 382 17.28 16.05 3.82
C GLU A 382 15.80 15.81 4.16
N LEU A 383 14.89 16.55 3.51
CA LEU A 383 13.45 16.34 3.71
C LEU A 383 13.01 14.96 3.23
N PHE A 384 13.57 14.47 2.12
CA PHE A 384 13.32 13.11 1.66
C PHE A 384 13.70 12.08 2.72
N SER A 385 14.90 12.15 3.29
CA SER A 385 15.33 11.23 4.35
C SER A 385 14.42 11.30 5.59
N ILE A 386 13.99 12.50 5.99
CA ILE A 386 13.04 12.67 7.10
C ILE A 386 11.69 12.00 6.80
N LEU A 387 11.14 12.19 5.60
CA LEU A 387 9.86 11.59 5.21
C LEU A 387 9.94 10.06 5.09
N VAL A 388 11.07 9.52 4.62
CA VAL A 388 11.34 8.08 4.63
C VAL A 388 11.36 7.54 6.05
N LEU A 389 12.08 8.19 6.97
CA LEU A 389 12.14 7.76 8.36
C LEU A 389 10.77 7.84 9.05
N MET A 390 10.03 8.93 8.82
CA MET A 390 8.66 9.07 9.28
C MET A 390 7.81 7.90 8.81
N ALA A 391 7.89 7.53 7.52
CA ALA A 391 7.16 6.40 6.95
C ALA A 391 7.46 5.08 7.67
N VAL A 392 8.74 4.81 7.92
CA VAL A 392 9.18 3.58 8.60
C VAL A 392 8.69 3.55 10.04
N ILE A 393 8.85 4.64 10.80
CA ILE A 393 8.45 4.69 12.20
C ILE A 393 6.92 4.62 12.33
N SER A 394 6.15 5.37 11.54
CA SER A 394 4.69 5.35 11.59
C SER A 394 4.13 3.97 11.29
N THR A 395 4.75 3.26 10.33
CA THR A 395 4.39 1.90 9.96
C THR A 395 4.76 0.89 11.03
N ALA A 396 5.96 0.98 11.59
CA ALA A 396 6.40 0.11 12.68
C ALA A 396 5.54 0.30 13.94
N ALA A 397 5.01 1.50 14.16
CA ALA A 397 4.12 1.83 15.27
C ALA A 397 2.67 1.37 15.08
N ALA A 398 2.21 1.22 13.82
CA ALA A 398 0.83 0.85 13.50
C ALA A 398 0.37 -0.42 14.23
N MET A 399 1.20 -1.47 14.23
CA MET A 399 0.81 -2.75 14.82
C MET A 399 0.91 -2.85 16.33
N PRO A 400 1.94 -2.30 16.99
CA PRO A 400 1.96 -2.15 18.45
C PRO A 400 0.72 -1.44 18.97
N ILE A 401 0.31 -0.34 18.32
CA ILE A 401 -0.91 0.41 18.68
C ILE A 401 -2.16 -0.45 18.50
N TYR A 402 -2.26 -1.15 17.36
CA TYR A 402 -3.36 -2.06 17.09
C TYR A 402 -3.47 -3.16 18.15
N ASN A 403 -2.36 -3.87 18.44
CA ASN A 403 -2.33 -4.97 19.41
C ASN A 403 -2.64 -4.49 20.84
N ALA A 404 -2.17 -3.29 21.21
CA ALA A 404 -2.47 -2.69 22.52
C ALA A 404 -3.94 -2.29 22.64
N SER A 405 -4.53 -1.78 21.56
CA SER A 405 -5.92 -1.32 21.53
C SER A 405 -6.92 -2.47 21.43
N LEU A 406 -6.59 -3.53 20.70
CA LEU A 406 -7.48 -4.65 20.37
C LEU A 406 -6.82 -5.99 20.73
N PRO A 407 -6.92 -6.43 22.01
CA PRO A 407 -6.34 -7.69 22.47
C PRO A 407 -6.94 -8.90 21.75
N ASN A 408 -6.16 -9.99 21.63
CA ASN A 408 -6.52 -11.21 20.89
C ASN A 408 -7.91 -11.78 21.24
N TYR A 409 -8.35 -11.70 22.50
CA TYR A 409 -9.68 -12.16 22.93
C TYR A 409 -10.81 -11.34 22.27
N TYR A 410 -10.64 -10.02 22.19
CA TYR A 410 -11.59 -9.12 21.57
C TYR A 410 -11.61 -9.31 20.04
N GLU A 411 -10.43 -9.50 19.44
CA GLU A 411 -10.30 -9.80 18.02
C GLU A 411 -11.02 -11.12 17.66
N ALA A 412 -10.89 -12.15 18.49
CA ALA A 412 -11.57 -13.42 18.32
C ALA A 412 -13.10 -13.28 18.37
N LYS A 413 -13.62 -12.41 19.25
CA LYS A 413 -15.05 -12.11 19.33
C LYS A 413 -15.57 -11.47 18.04
N ILE A 414 -14.89 -10.45 17.53
CA ILE A 414 -15.24 -9.77 16.27
C ILE A 414 -15.26 -10.76 15.09
N LYS A 415 -14.28 -11.67 15.02
CA LYS A 415 -14.21 -12.72 13.99
C LYS A 415 -15.39 -13.70 14.10
N LYS A 416 -15.73 -14.12 15.31
CA LYS A 416 -16.85 -15.04 15.56
C LYS A 416 -18.18 -14.41 15.14
N ASP A 417 -18.41 -13.16 15.49
CA ASP A 417 -19.64 -12.43 15.15
C ASP A 417 -19.80 -12.28 13.62
N ALA A 418 -18.69 -12.03 12.91
CA ALA A 418 -18.67 -11.99 11.44
C ALA A 418 -19.04 -13.34 10.80
N LEU A 419 -18.50 -14.45 11.31
CA LEU A 419 -18.80 -15.80 10.81
C LEU A 419 -20.27 -16.18 11.00
N VAL A 420 -20.90 -15.77 12.11
CA VAL A 420 -22.33 -16.01 12.38
C VAL A 420 -23.19 -15.23 11.39
N SER A 421 -22.89 -13.95 11.16
CA SER A 421 -23.65 -13.11 10.21
C SER A 421 -23.56 -13.60 8.77
N SER A 422 -22.41 -14.13 8.35
CA SER A 422 -22.20 -14.67 7.00
C SER A 422 -22.93 -15.99 6.74
N LYS A 423 -23.30 -16.76 7.77
CA LYS A 423 -24.09 -18.00 7.62
C LYS A 423 -25.59 -17.74 7.58
N ALA A 424 -26.03 -16.56 8.03
CA ALA A 424 -27.44 -16.18 8.07
C ALA A 424 -27.91 -15.44 6.79
N SER A 425 -27.00 -15.17 5.85
CA SER A 425 -27.21 -14.44 4.59
C SER A 425 -26.82 -15.29 3.39
#